data_AF-A0A3M1KA26-F1
#
_entry.id   AF-A0A3M1KA26-F1
#
_cell.length_a   1.000
_cell.length_b   1.000
_cell.length_c   1.000
_cell.angle_alpha   90.00
_cell.angle_beta   90.00
_cell.angle_gamma   90.00
#
_symmetry.space_group_name_H-M   'P 1'
#
loop_
_entity.id
_entity.type
_entity.pdbx_description
1 polymer ?
#
loop_
_entity_poly.entity_id
_entity_poly.type
_entity_poly.pdbx_seq_one_letter_code
_entity_poly.pdbx_strand_id
1 'polypeptide(L)'
;MRGIAMFRRYWTMLKSPSGAALSLLLAIGFFGGVIFWGGFNTALEATNTEQFCISCHEMEDNVYQEYRETIHYSNRSGVRATCPDCHVPKDWTHKIVRKIQASKEVWGKITGFIDTREKFLTHRREMAEREWQRMKESDSRECRNCHNFDYMDFSEQGRRAVKQHSTALAEGEKTCIDCHKGIAHKLPDMSGVEGWD
;
A
#
# COMPACT_ATOMS: atom_id res chain seq x y z
N MET A 1 23.64 5.37 -48.89
CA MET A 1 22.93 6.61 -49.31
C MET A 1 21.40 6.57 -49.14
N ARG A 2 20.72 5.41 -49.25
CA ARG A 2 19.24 5.33 -49.15
C ARG A 2 18.66 5.62 -47.75
N GLY A 3 19.37 5.27 -46.66
CA GLY A 3 18.91 5.50 -45.28
C GLY A 3 18.86 6.99 -44.88
N ILE A 4 19.84 7.79 -45.31
CA ILE A 4 19.92 9.23 -45.02
C ILE A 4 18.78 9.98 -45.74
N ALA A 5 18.46 9.59 -46.98
CA ALA A 5 17.37 10.19 -47.74
C ALA A 5 15.99 9.88 -47.14
N MET A 6 15.77 8.67 -46.63
CA MET A 6 14.54 8.35 -45.90
C MET A 6 14.43 9.17 -44.61
N PHE A 7 15.51 9.25 -43.82
CA PHE A 7 15.51 10.04 -42.59
C PHE A 7 15.19 11.51 -42.83
N ARG A 8 15.79 12.11 -43.87
CA ARG A 8 15.56 13.52 -44.24
C ARG A 8 14.13 13.77 -44.73
N ARG A 9 13.50 12.80 -45.42
CA ARG A 9 12.11 12.87 -45.89
C ARG A 9 11.09 12.72 -44.76
N TYR A 10 11.32 11.80 -43.82
CA TYR A 10 10.51 11.71 -42.60
C TYR A 10 10.62 13.01 -41.78
N TRP A 11 11.83 13.57 -41.69
CA TRP A 11 12.09 14.81 -40.98
C TRP A 11 11.44 16.05 -41.61
N THR A 12 11.42 16.18 -42.94
CA THR A 12 10.73 17.31 -43.61
C THR A 12 9.21 17.16 -43.60
N MET A 13 8.69 15.93 -43.68
CA MET A 13 7.25 15.67 -43.54
C MET A 13 6.77 16.06 -42.13
N LEU A 14 7.51 15.69 -41.07
CA LEU A 14 7.24 16.08 -39.68
C LEU A 14 7.33 17.59 -39.41
N LYS A 15 8.13 18.35 -40.17
CA LYS A 15 8.32 19.81 -40.01
C LYS A 15 7.40 20.68 -40.88
N SER A 16 6.64 20.09 -41.80
CA SER A 16 5.66 20.82 -42.62
C SER A 16 4.27 20.66 -42.00
N PRO A 17 3.43 21.70 -41.93
CA PRO A 17 2.09 21.63 -41.34
C PRO A 17 1.12 20.92 -42.32
N SER A 18 1.48 19.71 -42.74
CA SER A 18 0.61 18.84 -43.52
C SER A 18 -0.30 18.07 -42.58
N GLY A 19 -1.60 18.00 -42.88
CA GLY A 19 -2.56 17.27 -42.05
C GLY A 19 -2.14 15.82 -41.77
N ALA A 20 -1.38 15.19 -42.67
CA ALA A 20 -0.83 13.85 -42.48
C ALA A 20 0.24 13.77 -41.36
N ALA A 21 1.11 14.77 -41.24
CA ALA A 21 2.11 14.81 -40.16
C ALA A 21 1.45 15.03 -38.79
N LEU A 22 0.44 15.90 -38.74
CA LEU A 22 -0.36 16.12 -37.53
C LEU A 22 -1.15 14.86 -37.15
N SER A 23 -1.81 14.21 -38.10
CA SER A 23 -2.53 12.95 -37.86
C SER A 23 -1.62 11.83 -37.36
N LEU A 24 -0.41 11.71 -37.91
CA LEU A 24 0.58 10.74 -37.44
C LEU A 24 1.03 11.04 -36.01
N LEU A 25 1.31 12.30 -35.67
CA LEU A 25 1.69 12.70 -34.32
C LEU A 25 0.57 12.45 -33.31
N LEU A 26 -0.67 12.77 -33.66
CA LEU A 26 -1.84 12.50 -32.83
C LEU A 26 -2.08 11.00 -32.64
N ALA A 27 -1.93 10.19 -33.70
CA ALA A 27 -2.05 8.74 -33.60
C ALA A 27 -0.97 8.15 -32.67
N ILE A 28 0.30 8.55 -32.85
CA ILE A 28 1.40 8.10 -31.99
C ILE A 28 1.16 8.54 -30.54
N GLY A 29 0.76 9.79 -30.32
CA GLY A 29 0.45 10.29 -28.98
C GLY A 29 -0.70 9.54 -28.31
N PHE A 30 -1.77 9.26 -29.05
CA PHE A 30 -2.91 8.50 -28.55
C PHE A 30 -2.53 7.06 -28.19
N PHE A 31 -1.96 6.29 -29.14
CA PHE A 31 -1.57 4.91 -28.88
C PHE A 31 -0.45 4.81 -27.83
N GLY A 32 0.51 5.73 -27.87
CA GLY A 32 1.55 5.85 -26.84
C GLY A 32 0.97 6.13 -25.46
N GLY A 33 -0.02 7.03 -25.37
CA GLY A 33 -0.75 7.32 -24.13
C GLY A 33 -1.52 6.11 -23.61
N VAL A 34 -2.21 5.37 -24.47
CA VAL A 34 -2.94 4.14 -24.09
C VAL A 34 -1.98 3.06 -23.59
N ILE A 35 -0.87 2.83 -24.30
CA ILE A 35 0.15 1.86 -23.89
C ILE A 35 0.77 2.26 -22.56
N PHE A 36 1.14 3.54 -22.40
CA PHE A 36 1.71 4.04 -21.16
C PHE A 36 0.72 3.91 -19.99
N TRP A 37 -0.52 4.33 -20.17
CA TRP A 37 -1.57 4.24 -19.15
C TRP A 37 -1.82 2.78 -18.73
N GLY A 38 -1.96 1.88 -19.71
CA GLY A 38 -2.17 0.46 -19.46
C GLY A 38 -0.97 -0.17 -18.76
N GLY A 39 0.24 0.09 -19.24
CA GLY A 39 1.48 -0.41 -18.64
C GLY A 39 1.70 0.12 -17.23
N PHE A 40 1.48 1.41 -17.00
CA PHE A 40 1.61 2.03 -15.69
C PHE A 40 0.64 1.42 -14.68
N ASN A 41 -0.66 1.32 -15.01
CA ASN A 41 -1.64 0.74 -14.07
C ASN A 41 -1.41 -0.76 -13.84
N THR A 42 -0.95 -1.49 -14.86
CA THR A 42 -0.57 -2.90 -14.71
C THR A 42 0.59 -3.06 -13.74
N ALA A 43 1.66 -2.27 -13.88
CA ALA A 43 2.78 -2.29 -12.95
C ALA A 43 2.36 -1.84 -11.54
N LEU A 44 1.54 -0.80 -11.45
CA LEU A 44 1.01 -0.33 -10.18
C LEU A 44 0.24 -1.44 -9.46
N GLU A 45 -0.60 -2.18 -10.16
CA GLU A 45 -1.39 -3.27 -9.57
C GLU A 45 -0.53 -4.50 -9.26
N ALA A 46 0.43 -4.85 -10.10
CA ALA A 46 1.38 -5.93 -9.79
C ALA A 46 2.13 -5.67 -8.48
N THR A 47 2.52 -4.41 -8.21
CA THR A 47 3.16 -4.01 -6.96
C THR A 47 2.20 -3.88 -5.76
N ASN A 48 0.90 -4.11 -5.96
CA ASN A 48 -0.13 -4.17 -4.91
C ASN A 48 -0.49 -5.62 -4.54
N THR A 49 0.36 -6.59 -4.83
CA THR A 49 0.09 -8.00 -4.52
C THR A 49 0.87 -8.46 -3.30
N GLU A 50 0.30 -9.41 -2.54
CA GLU A 50 1.01 -10.10 -1.44
C GLU A 50 2.32 -10.72 -1.95
N GLN A 51 2.31 -11.32 -3.14
CA GLN A 51 3.49 -11.92 -3.77
C GLN A 51 4.61 -10.90 -4.02
N PHE A 52 4.26 -9.68 -4.47
CA PHE A 52 5.24 -8.62 -4.60
C PHE A 52 5.78 -8.18 -3.24
N CYS A 53 4.91 -8.00 -2.24
CA CYS A 53 5.32 -7.59 -0.89
C CYS A 53 6.31 -8.58 -0.27
N ILE A 54 6.08 -9.88 -0.42
CA ILE A 54 6.96 -10.93 0.12
C ILE A 54 8.09 -11.32 -0.84
N SER A 55 8.25 -10.65 -1.99
CA SER A 55 9.41 -10.87 -2.85
C SER A 55 10.72 -10.35 -2.23
N CYS A 56 10.61 -9.53 -1.18
CA CYS A 56 11.71 -9.12 -0.32
C CYS A 56 11.79 -10.05 0.90
N HIS A 57 12.95 -10.66 1.13
CA HIS A 57 13.20 -11.55 2.27
C HIS A 57 12.95 -10.85 3.62
N GLU A 58 13.17 -9.53 3.70
CA GLU A 58 12.89 -8.74 4.90
C GLU A 58 11.42 -8.81 5.31
N MET A 59 10.49 -8.90 4.34
CA MET A 59 9.07 -9.03 4.61
C MET A 59 8.67 -10.51 4.79
N GLU A 60 9.20 -11.39 3.94
CA GLU A 60 8.90 -12.84 3.96
C GLU A 60 9.34 -13.53 5.26
N ASP A 61 10.55 -13.26 5.73
CA ASP A 61 11.14 -13.92 6.90
C ASP A 61 10.61 -13.37 8.22
N ASN A 62 10.05 -12.15 8.20
CA ASN A 62 9.61 -11.44 9.40
C ASN A 62 8.08 -11.33 9.46
N VAL A 63 7.53 -10.22 8.95
CA VAL A 63 6.13 -9.84 9.15
C VAL A 63 5.14 -10.80 8.50
N TYR A 64 5.53 -11.46 7.40
CA TYR A 64 4.68 -12.45 6.74
C TYR A 64 4.49 -13.70 7.61
N GLN A 65 5.55 -14.20 8.27
CA GLN A 65 5.40 -15.35 9.17
C GLN A 65 4.46 -15.05 10.33
N GLU A 66 4.53 -13.83 10.88
CA GLU A 66 3.64 -13.40 11.96
C GLU A 66 2.19 -13.24 11.49
N TYR A 67 1.98 -12.69 10.28
CA TYR A 67 0.65 -12.55 9.69
C TYR A 67 -0.04 -13.90 9.46
N ARG A 68 0.72 -14.95 9.09
CA ARG A 68 0.20 -16.31 8.89
C ARG A 68 -0.47 -16.92 10.12
N GLU A 69 -0.14 -16.41 11.30
CA GLU A 69 -0.70 -16.87 12.58
C GLU A 69 -2.04 -16.16 12.92
N THR A 70 -2.55 -15.28 12.04
CA THR A 70 -3.70 -14.41 12.32
C THR A 70 -4.98 -14.79 11.58
N ILE A 71 -6.11 -14.27 12.07
CA ILE A 71 -7.44 -14.45 11.45
C ILE A 71 -7.53 -13.84 10.05
N HIS A 72 -6.69 -12.85 9.74
CA HIS A 72 -6.63 -12.24 8.41
C HIS A 72 -5.97 -13.16 7.38
N TYR A 73 -5.11 -14.09 7.82
CA TYR A 73 -4.52 -15.11 6.96
C TYR A 73 -5.44 -16.33 6.81
N SER A 74 -5.98 -16.86 7.90
CA SER A 74 -6.83 -18.04 7.88
C SER A 74 -8.03 -17.86 8.81
N ASN A 75 -9.23 -18.01 8.25
CA ASN A 75 -10.48 -17.92 8.99
C ASN A 75 -11.57 -18.80 8.37
N ARG A 76 -12.67 -18.95 9.11
CA ARG A 76 -13.83 -19.78 8.74
C ARG A 76 -14.53 -19.41 7.43
N SER A 77 -14.37 -18.18 6.94
CA SER A 77 -15.07 -17.71 5.74
C SER A 77 -14.24 -17.86 4.45
N GLY A 78 -12.92 -18.07 4.58
CA GLY A 78 -11.98 -18.08 3.45
C GLY A 78 -11.65 -16.70 2.87
N VAL A 79 -12.33 -15.63 3.30
CA VAL A 79 -12.01 -14.24 2.90
C VAL A 79 -10.74 -13.79 3.61
N ARG A 80 -9.72 -13.37 2.86
CA ARG A 80 -8.43 -12.93 3.43
C ARG A 80 -8.21 -11.44 3.17
N ALA A 81 -7.72 -10.75 4.20
CA ALA A 81 -7.12 -9.43 4.03
C ALA A 81 -5.61 -9.62 3.98
N THR A 82 -5.03 -9.35 2.82
CA THR A 82 -3.61 -9.55 2.54
C THR A 82 -2.80 -8.28 2.82
N CYS A 83 -1.47 -8.33 2.67
CA CYS A 83 -0.59 -7.17 2.88
C CYS A 83 -1.11 -5.84 2.30
N PRO A 84 -1.47 -5.75 0.99
CA PRO A 84 -1.94 -4.51 0.39
C PRO A 84 -3.28 -4.01 0.97
N ASP A 85 -4.15 -4.88 1.45
CA ASP A 85 -5.46 -4.48 1.96
C ASP A 85 -5.35 -3.58 3.20
N CYS A 86 -4.28 -3.74 3.98
CA CYS A 86 -3.97 -2.95 5.17
C CYS A 86 -2.91 -1.85 4.94
N HIS A 87 -1.93 -2.10 4.06
CA HIS A 87 -0.78 -1.19 3.88
C HIS A 87 -0.88 -0.28 2.65
N VAL A 88 -1.77 -0.58 1.70
CA VAL A 88 -1.93 0.20 0.47
C VAL A 88 -3.36 0.74 0.39
N PRO A 89 -3.55 2.08 0.42
CA PRO A 89 -4.88 2.66 0.29
C PRO A 89 -5.57 2.24 -1.02
N LYS A 90 -6.88 2.03 -0.97
CA LYS A 90 -7.67 1.67 -2.16
C LYS A 90 -7.93 2.86 -3.07
N ASP A 91 -8.18 4.04 -2.48
CA ASP A 91 -8.39 5.27 -3.24
C ASP A 91 -7.11 5.71 -3.96
N TRP A 92 -7.27 6.29 -5.15
CA TRP A 92 -6.14 6.57 -6.03
C TRP A 92 -5.15 7.56 -5.43
N THR A 93 -5.63 8.66 -4.85
CA THR A 93 -4.77 9.74 -4.34
C THR A 93 -3.87 9.24 -3.21
N HIS A 94 -4.44 8.60 -2.19
CA HIS A 94 -3.67 8.09 -1.08
C HIS A 94 -2.81 6.89 -1.48
N LYS A 95 -3.24 6.06 -2.43
CA LYS A 95 -2.43 5.00 -3.01
C LYS A 95 -1.13 5.56 -3.61
N ILE A 96 -1.23 6.58 -4.45
CA ILE A 96 -0.06 7.19 -5.10
C ILE A 96 0.86 7.83 -4.06
N VAL A 97 0.31 8.54 -3.07
CA VAL A 97 1.12 9.10 -1.96
C VAL A 97 1.88 7.99 -1.22
N ARG A 98 1.22 6.88 -0.87
CA ARG A 98 1.86 5.74 -0.20
C ARG A 98 2.93 5.08 -1.07
N LYS A 99 2.72 4.97 -2.38
CA LYS A 99 3.69 4.43 -3.33
C LYS A 99 4.93 5.32 -3.46
N ILE A 100 4.76 6.64 -3.43
CA ILE A 100 5.88 7.58 -3.39
C ILE A 100 6.65 7.40 -2.07
N GLN A 101 5.97 7.30 -0.93
CA GLN A 101 6.62 7.05 0.36
C GLN A 101 7.35 5.70 0.40
N ALA A 102 6.78 4.66 -0.23
CA ALA A 102 7.35 3.31 -0.32
C ALA A 102 8.69 3.29 -1.07
N SER A 103 9.02 4.33 -1.87
CA SER A 103 10.36 4.43 -2.48
C SER A 103 11.50 4.39 -1.45
N LYS A 104 11.24 4.80 -0.20
CA LYS A 104 12.18 4.67 0.92
C LYS A 104 12.43 3.22 1.33
N GLU A 105 11.45 2.33 1.17
CA GLU A 105 11.61 0.90 1.44
C GLU A 105 12.51 0.25 0.39
N VAL A 106 12.37 0.66 -0.88
CA VAL A 106 13.29 0.25 -1.96
C VAL A 106 14.71 0.75 -1.70
N TRP A 107 14.87 2.00 -1.23
CA TRP A 107 16.18 2.49 -0.80
C TRP A 107 16.74 1.67 0.34
N GLY A 108 15.93 1.39 1.38
CA GLY A 108 16.32 0.54 2.51
C GLY A 108 16.74 -0.87 2.09
N LYS A 109 16.07 -1.45 1.08
CA LYS A 109 16.47 -2.72 0.47
C LYS A 109 17.84 -2.65 -0.18
N ILE A 110 18.08 -1.61 -1.00
CA ILE A 110 19.36 -1.40 -1.71
C ILE A 110 20.51 -1.18 -0.72
N THR A 111 20.27 -0.46 0.38
CA THR A 111 21.29 -0.16 1.39
C THR A 111 21.42 -1.22 2.49
N GLY A 112 20.56 -2.24 2.51
CA GLY A 112 20.54 -3.27 3.55
C GLY A 112 20.20 -2.74 4.95
N PHE A 113 19.23 -1.81 5.05
CA PHE A 113 18.87 -1.17 6.32
C PHE A 113 18.25 -2.14 7.34
N ILE A 114 17.46 -3.11 6.87
CA ILE A 114 16.79 -4.14 7.68
C ILE A 114 16.98 -5.56 7.09
N ASP A 115 18.09 -5.79 6.39
CA ASP A 115 18.37 -7.03 5.64
C ASP A 115 18.67 -8.26 6.52
N THR A 116 18.82 -8.08 7.84
CA THR A 116 18.94 -9.18 8.80
C THR A 116 17.86 -9.10 9.86
N ARG A 117 17.56 -10.24 10.50
CA ARG A 117 16.59 -10.30 11.61
C ARG A 117 16.96 -9.32 12.72
N GLU A 118 18.23 -9.21 13.07
CA GLU A 118 18.68 -8.31 14.13
C GLU A 118 18.45 -6.84 13.76
N LYS A 119 18.82 -6.41 12.55
CA LYS A 119 18.53 -5.05 12.07
C LYS A 119 17.03 -4.77 12.01
N PHE A 120 16.23 -5.74 11.52
CA PHE A 120 14.77 -5.63 11.51
C PHE A 120 14.23 -5.40 12.93
N LEU A 121 14.70 -6.19 13.91
CA LEU A 121 14.27 -6.05 15.31
C LEU A 121 14.69 -4.70 15.92
N THR A 122 15.91 -4.24 15.64
CA THR A 122 16.40 -2.91 16.07
C THR A 122 15.48 -1.78 15.60
N HIS A 123 14.98 -1.85 14.36
CA HIS A 123 14.09 -0.84 13.79
C HIS A 123 12.60 -1.15 13.94
N ARG A 124 12.24 -2.31 14.52
CA ARG A 124 10.85 -2.79 14.59
C ARG A 124 9.93 -1.77 15.25
N ARG A 125 10.38 -1.19 16.35
CA ARG A 125 9.62 -0.21 17.12
C ARG A 125 9.29 1.02 16.28
N GLU A 126 10.32 1.62 15.69
CA GLU A 126 10.22 2.80 14.85
C GLU A 126 9.34 2.55 13.61
N MET A 127 9.44 1.37 12.99
CA MET A 127 8.58 1.00 11.86
C MET A 127 7.11 0.84 12.28
N ALA A 128 6.86 0.18 13.42
CA ALA A 128 5.51 -0.04 13.93
C ALA A 128 4.82 1.29 14.31
N GLU A 129 5.52 2.18 15.02
CA GLU A 129 4.98 3.50 15.38
C GLU A 129 4.61 4.34 14.16
N ARG A 130 5.45 4.34 13.12
CA ARG A 130 5.16 5.04 11.86
C ARG A 130 3.89 4.52 11.20
N GLU A 131 3.71 3.20 11.15
CA GLU A 131 2.51 2.62 10.56
C GLU A 131 1.27 2.84 11.43
N TRP A 132 1.38 2.78 12.77
CA TRP A 132 0.27 3.10 13.67
C TRP A 132 -0.14 4.56 13.55
N GLN A 133 0.84 5.48 13.51
CA GLN A 133 0.57 6.89 13.33
C GLN A 133 -0.13 7.15 11.99
N ARG A 134 0.35 6.54 10.90
CA ARG A 134 -0.30 6.62 9.58
C ARG A 134 -1.75 6.13 9.62
N MET A 135 -1.99 4.98 10.23
CA MET A 135 -3.34 4.41 10.35
C MET A 135 -4.22 5.26 11.27
N LYS A 136 -3.67 5.91 12.29
CA LYS A 136 -4.42 6.81 13.17
C LYS A 136 -4.81 8.10 12.45
N GLU A 137 -3.87 8.72 11.75
CA GLU A 137 -4.10 9.94 10.97
C GLU A 137 -5.11 9.75 9.84
N SER A 138 -5.24 8.52 9.30
CA SER A 138 -6.23 8.18 8.28
C SER A 138 -7.57 7.69 8.84
N ASP A 139 -7.81 7.81 10.15
CA ASP A 139 -8.96 7.20 10.84
C ASP A 139 -9.13 5.71 10.51
N SER A 140 -8.01 4.99 10.45
CA SER A 140 -7.95 3.56 10.13
C SER A 140 -8.70 3.21 8.84
N ARG A 141 -8.62 4.08 7.82
CA ARG A 141 -9.30 3.95 6.52
C ARG A 141 -9.23 2.53 5.96
N GLU A 142 -8.04 1.93 5.99
CA GLU A 142 -7.82 0.59 5.45
C GLU A 142 -8.57 -0.50 6.24
N CYS A 143 -8.67 -0.37 7.56
CA CYS A 143 -9.49 -1.24 8.40
C CYS A 143 -10.99 -1.09 8.04
N ARG A 144 -11.45 0.15 7.90
CA ARG A 144 -12.87 0.48 7.65
C ARG A 144 -13.38 0.05 6.27
N ASN A 145 -12.48 -0.23 5.32
CA ASN A 145 -12.86 -0.82 4.03
C ASN A 145 -13.54 -2.20 4.17
N CYS A 146 -13.28 -2.91 5.29
CA CYS A 146 -13.86 -4.22 5.59
C CYS A 146 -14.62 -4.22 6.93
N HIS A 147 -14.14 -3.46 7.92
CA HIS A 147 -14.72 -3.31 9.25
C HIS A 147 -15.45 -1.97 9.37
N ASN A 148 -16.57 -1.85 8.68
CA ASN A 148 -17.38 -0.65 8.80
C ASN A 148 -18.14 -0.65 10.14
N PHE A 149 -17.92 0.41 10.90
CA PHE A 149 -18.48 0.63 12.23
C PHE A 149 -20.02 0.61 12.22
N ASP A 150 -20.66 1.22 11.22
CA ASP A 150 -22.12 1.34 11.14
C ASP A 150 -22.82 -0.01 10.99
N TYR A 151 -22.07 -1.02 10.55
CA TYR A 151 -22.56 -2.39 10.33
C TYR A 151 -21.99 -3.39 11.33
N MET A 152 -21.35 -2.93 12.40
CA MET A 152 -20.91 -3.81 13.48
C MET A 152 -22.09 -4.24 14.34
N ASP A 153 -22.29 -5.54 14.49
CA ASP A 153 -23.24 -6.07 15.47
C ASP A 153 -22.62 -6.05 16.87
N PHE A 154 -23.11 -5.18 17.75
CA PHE A 154 -22.64 -5.10 19.13
C PHE A 154 -23.15 -6.26 20.01
N SER A 155 -24.21 -6.96 19.62
CA SER A 155 -24.74 -8.07 20.40
C SER A 155 -23.81 -9.29 20.38
N GLU A 156 -23.04 -9.44 19.31
CA GLU A 156 -22.04 -10.50 19.11
C GLU A 156 -20.65 -10.15 19.70
N GLN A 157 -20.52 -9.00 20.38
CA GLN A 157 -19.26 -8.52 20.92
C GLN A 157 -19.17 -8.68 22.44
N GLY A 158 -17.95 -8.89 22.94
CA GLY A 158 -17.70 -8.89 24.39
C GLY A 158 -17.98 -7.52 25.02
N ARG A 159 -18.42 -7.50 26.28
CA ARG A 159 -18.83 -6.27 27.01
C ARG A 159 -17.81 -5.13 26.93
N ARG A 160 -16.50 -5.44 26.99
CA ARG A 160 -15.43 -4.43 26.86
C ARG A 160 -15.41 -3.82 25.46
N ALA A 161 -15.51 -4.64 24.42
CA ALA A 161 -15.51 -4.18 23.03
C ALA A 161 -16.73 -3.30 22.76
N VAL A 162 -17.94 -3.73 23.17
CA VAL A 162 -19.15 -2.91 23.05
C VAL A 162 -18.97 -1.55 23.71
N LYS A 163 -18.45 -1.50 24.94
CA LYS A 163 -18.21 -0.22 25.64
C LYS A 163 -17.27 0.68 24.82
N GLN A 164 -16.14 0.16 24.35
CA GLN A 164 -15.16 0.97 23.61
C GLN A 164 -15.66 1.39 22.24
N HIS A 165 -16.31 0.49 21.50
CA HIS A 165 -16.86 0.77 20.18
C HIS A 165 -18.03 1.76 20.25
N SER A 166 -18.94 1.64 21.21
CA SER A 166 -20.10 2.54 21.35
C SER A 166 -19.79 3.91 21.97
N THR A 167 -18.58 4.14 22.46
CA THR A 167 -18.17 5.42 23.08
C THR A 167 -17.02 6.03 22.30
N ALA A 168 -15.77 5.75 22.69
CA ALA A 168 -14.58 6.40 22.15
C ALA A 168 -14.42 6.29 20.62
N LEU A 169 -14.87 5.18 20.01
CA LEU A 169 -14.87 5.05 18.55
C LEU A 169 -16.06 5.75 17.88
N ALA A 170 -17.24 5.73 18.51
CA ALA A 170 -18.45 6.38 18.01
C ALA A 170 -18.37 7.91 18.08
N GLU A 171 -17.73 8.43 19.12
CA GLU A 171 -17.51 9.86 19.35
C GLU A 171 -16.35 10.42 18.50
N GLY A 172 -15.60 9.55 17.81
CA GLY A 172 -14.46 9.93 16.97
C GLY A 172 -13.20 10.29 17.76
N GLU A 173 -13.14 9.99 19.06
CA GLU A 173 -11.99 10.26 19.92
C GLU A 173 -10.83 9.29 19.69
N LYS A 174 -11.13 8.08 19.20
CA LYS A 174 -10.17 7.00 18.92
C LYS A 174 -10.43 6.37 17.56
N THR A 175 -9.38 5.79 17.01
CA THR A 175 -9.41 5.03 15.74
C THR A 175 -9.21 3.53 16.03
N CYS A 176 -9.44 2.67 15.04
CA CYS A 176 -9.27 1.22 15.22
C CYS A 176 -7.86 0.86 15.74
N ILE A 177 -6.82 1.52 15.22
CA ILE A 177 -5.43 1.21 15.54
C ILE A 177 -5.00 1.71 16.93
N ASP A 178 -5.75 2.61 17.57
CA ASP A 178 -5.43 3.05 18.93
C ASP A 178 -5.49 1.87 19.92
N CYS A 179 -6.44 0.96 19.73
CA CYS A 179 -6.62 -0.23 20.55
C CYS A 179 -6.08 -1.52 19.89
N HIS A 180 -6.21 -1.67 18.57
CA HIS A 180 -5.83 -2.90 17.85
C HIS A 180 -4.38 -2.91 17.35
N LYS A 181 -3.45 -2.39 18.16
CA LYS A 181 -2.02 -2.52 17.87
C LYS A 181 -1.62 -4.00 17.89
N GLY A 182 -0.83 -4.42 16.90
CA GLY A 182 -0.37 -5.82 16.81
C GLY A 182 -1.41 -6.80 16.26
N ILE A 183 -2.44 -6.32 15.55
CA ILE A 183 -3.49 -7.16 14.97
C ILE A 183 -2.99 -8.21 13.95
N ALA A 184 -1.93 -7.89 13.21
CA ALA A 184 -1.35 -8.75 12.18
C ALA A 184 0.11 -9.16 12.46
N HIS A 185 0.80 -8.42 13.34
CA HIS A 185 2.24 -8.54 13.55
C HIS A 185 2.55 -8.45 15.04
N LYS A 186 3.62 -9.10 15.48
CA LYS A 186 4.04 -9.09 16.89
C LYS A 186 4.31 -7.65 17.34
N LEU A 187 3.94 -7.34 18.57
CA LEU A 187 4.23 -6.03 19.13
C LEU A 187 5.75 -5.89 19.40
N PRO A 188 6.35 -4.72 19.13
CA PRO A 188 7.68 -4.40 19.64
C PRO A 188 7.65 -4.22 21.16
N ASP A 189 8.77 -3.81 21.77
CA ASP A 189 8.74 -3.24 23.12
C ASP A 189 7.71 -2.10 23.17
N MET A 190 6.80 -2.17 24.14
CA MET A 190 5.68 -1.25 24.29
C MET A 190 5.89 -0.23 25.41
N SER A 191 7.06 -0.25 26.06
CA SER A 191 7.42 0.71 27.10
C SER A 191 7.27 2.15 26.58
N GLY A 192 6.46 2.96 27.26
CA GLY A 192 6.23 4.37 26.89
C GLY A 192 5.30 4.60 25.70
N VAL A 193 4.58 3.57 25.22
CA VAL A 193 3.47 3.79 24.27
C VAL A 193 2.29 4.42 24.99
N GLU A 194 1.78 5.53 24.47
CA GLU A 194 0.54 6.12 24.97
C GLU A 194 -0.62 5.09 24.97
N GLY A 195 -1.21 4.89 26.15
CA GLY A 195 -2.38 4.04 26.36
C GLY A 195 -2.09 2.53 26.40
N TRP A 196 -0.85 2.13 26.64
CA TRP A 196 -0.46 0.71 26.75
C TRP A 196 -0.13 0.23 28.18
N ASP A 197 0.06 1.15 29.12
CA ASP A 197 0.32 0.86 30.53
C ASP A 197 -0.96 0.50 31.31
#